data_AF-A0A410YM61-F1
#
_entry.id   AF-A0A410YM61-F1
#
_cell.length_a   1.000
_cell.length_b   1.000
_cell.length_c   1.000
_cell.angle_alpha   90.00
_cell.angle_beta   90.00
_cell.angle_gamma   90.00
#
_symmetry.space_group_name_H-M   'P 1'
#
loop_
_entity.id
_entity.type
_entity.pdbx_description
1 polymer ?
#
loop_
_entity_poly.entity_id
_entity_poly.type
_entity_poly.pdbx_seq_one_letter_code
_entity_poly.pdbx_strand_id
1 'polypeptide(L)'
;MQVVAVVSRKDVAITYLLAIFLTGFAAHYFYLGRIGSAIGFLALWWIGIATAAIFIGIPLIVAAYVWLIVDLFLIPSYVRAYNAKTLVR
;
A
#
# COMPACT_ATOMS: atom_id res chain seq x y z
N MET A 1 14.73 36.11 2.89
CA MET A 1 13.56 35.37 2.35
C MET A 1 13.82 33.89 2.55
N GLN A 2 13.13 33.24 3.49
CA GLN A 2 13.19 31.77 3.56
C GLN A 2 12.29 31.25 2.44
N VAL A 3 12.91 30.63 1.43
CA VAL A 3 12.19 29.89 0.41
C VAL A 3 11.55 28.72 1.14
N VAL A 4 10.26 28.85 1.48
CA VAL A 4 9.48 27.73 1.99
C VAL A 4 9.41 26.74 0.84
N ALA A 5 10.29 25.74 0.85
CA ALA A 5 10.17 24.61 -0.04
C ALA A 5 8.82 23.96 0.26
N VAL A 6 7.86 24.12 -0.65
CA VAL A 6 6.56 23.45 -0.53
C VAL A 6 6.83 21.97 -0.79
N VAL A 7 7.17 21.24 0.27
CA VAL A 7 7.27 19.78 0.21
C VAL A 7 5.87 19.26 -0.13
N SER A 8 5.74 18.70 -1.33
CA SER A 8 4.51 18.09 -1.80
C SER A 8 4.13 16.94 -0.86
N ARG A 9 3.14 17.18 0.00
CA ARG A 9 2.62 16.19 0.93
C ARG A 9 1.82 15.16 0.15
N LYS A 10 2.01 13.87 0.48
CA LYS A 10 1.16 12.79 -0.01
C LYS A 10 -0.21 12.88 0.66
N ASP A 11 -1.26 12.61 -0.11
CA ASP A 11 -2.64 12.67 0.37
C ASP A 11 -3.18 11.29 0.78
N VAL A 12 -3.85 11.27 1.92
CA VAL A 12 -4.49 10.08 2.48
C VAL A 12 -5.62 9.61 1.56
N ALA A 13 -6.43 10.53 1.03
CA ALA A 13 -7.54 10.22 0.15
C ALA A 13 -7.08 9.56 -1.17
N ILE A 14 -6.01 10.07 -1.78
CA ILE A 14 -5.41 9.47 -2.98
C ILE A 14 -4.90 8.06 -2.67
N THR A 15 -4.30 7.88 -1.48
CA THR A 15 -3.80 6.57 -1.04
C THR A 15 -4.94 5.56 -0.87
N TYR A 16 -6.09 5.96 -0.32
CA TYR A 16 -7.28 5.09 -0.26
C TYR A 16 -7.83 4.77 -1.66
N LEU A 17 -7.88 5.74 -2.56
CA LEU A 17 -8.34 5.53 -3.94
C LEU A 17 -7.46 4.48 -4.65
N LEU A 18 -6.14 4.62 -4.54
CA LEU A 18 -5.17 3.64 -5.03
C LEU A 18 -5.31 2.28 -4.35
N ALA A 19 -5.61 2.26 -3.05
CA ALA A 19 -5.76 1.03 -2.30
C ALA A 19 -7.01 0.24 -2.69
N ILE A 20 -8.09 0.90 -3.13
CA ILE A 20 -9.36 0.24 -3.51
C ILE A 20 -9.41 -0.08 -5.01
N PHE A 21 -9.05 0.88 -5.87
CA PHE A 21 -9.10 0.68 -7.33
C PHE A 21 -7.95 -0.16 -7.86
N LEU A 22 -6.79 -0.11 -7.19
CA LEU A 22 -5.55 -0.68 -7.69
C LEU A 22 -4.93 -1.68 -6.70
N THR A 23 -5.80 -2.36 -5.94
CA THR A 23 -5.47 -3.44 -5.00
C THR A 23 -4.56 -4.49 -5.63
N GLY A 24 -4.92 -5.02 -6.81
CA GLY A 24 -4.18 -6.09 -7.47
C GLY A 24 -2.77 -5.73 -7.93
N PHE A 25 -2.46 -4.43 -7.98
CA PHE A 25 -1.12 -3.92 -8.31
C PHE A 25 -0.38 -3.33 -7.10
N ALA A 26 -0.97 -3.39 -5.90
CA ALA A 26 -0.37 -2.86 -4.68
C ALA A 26 0.04 -1.37 -4.78
N ALA A 27 -0.68 -0.58 -5.59
CA ALA A 27 -0.24 0.77 -5.97
C ALA A 27 -0.13 1.76 -4.80
N HIS A 28 -0.94 1.56 -3.76
CA HIS A 28 -0.86 2.34 -2.53
C HIS A 28 0.48 2.17 -1.80
N TYR A 29 1.10 0.98 -1.86
CA TYR A 29 2.44 0.76 -1.31
C TYR A 29 3.52 1.47 -2.15
N PHE A 30 3.41 1.43 -3.48
CA PHE A 30 4.34 2.14 -4.36
C PHE A 30 4.25 3.66 -4.18
N TYR A 31 3.04 4.20 -4.01
CA TYR A 31 2.81 5.62 -3.75
C TYR A 31 3.46 6.08 -2.43
N LEU A 32 3.48 5.21 -1.43
CA LEU A 32 4.12 5.43 -0.13
C LEU A 32 5.62 5.04 -0.10
N GLY A 33 6.20 4.61 -1.22
CA GLY A 33 7.60 4.16 -1.29
C GLY A 33 7.91 2.86 -0.53
N ARG A 34 6.89 2.06 -0.19
CA ARG A 34 7.02 0.81 0.57
C ARG A 34 7.16 -0.41 -0.36
N ILE A 35 8.24 -0.45 -1.14
CA ILE A 35 8.46 -1.47 -2.19
C ILE A 35 8.49 -2.90 -1.60
N GLY A 36 9.13 -3.10 -0.44
CA GLY A 36 9.19 -4.42 0.20
C GLY A 36 7.82 -4.99 0.54
N SER A 37 6.93 -4.17 1.12
CA SER A 37 5.55 -4.56 1.41
C SER A 37 4.72 -4.73 0.13
N ALA A 38 4.97 -3.92 -0.90
CA ALA A 38 4.31 -4.05 -2.20
C ALA A 38 4.58 -5.43 -2.82
N ILE A 39 5.85 -5.85 -2.87
CA ILE A 39 6.26 -7.14 -3.46
C ILE A 39 5.65 -8.30 -2.66
N GLY A 40 5.68 -8.25 -1.32
CA GLY A 40 5.06 -9.27 -0.48
C GLY A 40 3.56 -9.42 -0.73
N PHE A 41 2.85 -8.29 -0.84
CA PHE A 41 1.42 -8.28 -1.15
C PHE A 41 1.12 -8.80 -2.55
N LEU A 42 1.87 -8.35 -3.57
CA LEU A 42 1.74 -8.82 -4.95
C LEU A 42 2.00 -10.33 -5.07
N ALA A 43 3.02 -10.83 -4.39
CA ALA A 43 3.32 -12.26 -4.35
C ALA A 43 2.15 -13.04 -3.73
N LEU A 44 1.66 -12.63 -2.56
CA LEU A 44 0.51 -13.26 -1.91
C LEU A 44 -0.75 -13.23 -2.80
N TRP A 45 -1.02 -12.10 -3.43
CA TRP A 45 -2.21 -11.90 -4.26
C TRP A 45 -2.16 -12.75 -5.53
N TRP A 46 -1.06 -12.68 -6.30
CA TRP A 46 -0.93 -13.41 -7.56
C TRP A 46 -0.68 -14.91 -7.37
N ILE A 47 0.11 -15.31 -6.37
CA ILE A 47 0.28 -16.73 -6.02
C ILE A 47 -1.04 -17.29 -5.50
N GLY A 48 -1.75 -16.52 -4.67
CA GLY A 48 -3.08 -16.87 -4.19
C GLY A 48 -4.06 -17.09 -5.34
N ILE A 49 -4.12 -16.18 -6.32
CA ILE A 49 -4.97 -16.35 -7.51
C ILE A 49 -4.53 -17.56 -8.36
N ALA A 50 -3.23 -17.72 -8.62
CA ALA A 50 -2.71 -18.83 -9.44
C ALA A 50 -3.01 -20.20 -8.80
N THR A 51 -2.91 -20.30 -7.48
CA THR A 51 -3.20 -21.53 -6.71
C THR A 51 -4.67 -21.65 -6.32
N ALA A 52 -5.50 -20.62 -6.52
CA ALA A 52 -6.94 -20.69 -6.28
C ALA A 52 -7.65 -21.62 -7.27
N ALA A 53 -7.09 -21.81 -8.47
CA ALA A 53 -7.61 -22.76 -9.46
C ALA A 53 -7.68 -24.21 -8.93
N ILE A 54 -6.84 -24.55 -7.95
CA ILE A 54 -6.83 -25.86 -7.26
C ILE A 54 -7.38 -25.77 -5.82
N PHE A 55 -8.12 -24.71 -5.49
CA PHE A 55 -8.68 -24.40 -4.17
C PHE A 55 -7.68 -24.17 -3.01
N ILE A 56 -6.39 -24.42 -3.23
CA ILE A 56 -5.32 -24.21 -2.23
C ILE A 56 -5.04 -22.71 -2.02
N GLY A 57 -5.27 -21.88 -3.04
CA GLY A 57 -5.00 -20.44 -2.99
C GLY A 57 -6.00 -19.60 -2.21
N ILE A 58 -7.17 -20.16 -1.85
CA ILE A 58 -8.22 -19.46 -1.11
C ILE A 58 -7.70 -18.88 0.23
N PRO A 59 -7.04 -19.65 1.12
CA PRO A 59 -6.47 -19.10 2.35
C PRO A 59 -5.44 -17.99 2.11
N LEU A 60 -4.65 -18.06 1.03
CA LEU A 60 -3.69 -16.99 0.69
C LEU A 60 -4.40 -15.70 0.29
N ILE A 61 -5.48 -15.80 -0.50
CA ILE A 61 -6.30 -14.64 -0.88
C ILE A 61 -6.99 -14.04 0.35
N VAL A 62 -7.52 -14.86 1.25
CA VAL A 62 -8.12 -14.40 2.51
C VAL A 62 -7.08 -13.67 3.36
N ALA A 63 -5.89 -14.24 3.51
CA ALA A 63 -4.79 -13.60 4.23
C ALA A 63 -4.40 -12.26 3.60
N ALA A 64 -4.35 -12.17 2.26
CA ALA A 64 -4.07 -10.92 1.56
C ALA A 64 -5.20 -9.88 1.77
N TYR A 65 -6.46 -10.30 1.81
CA TYR A 65 -7.59 -9.41 2.12
C TYR A 65 -7.54 -8.89 3.56
N VAL A 66 -7.26 -9.75 4.53
CA VAL A 66 -7.09 -9.35 5.94
C VAL A 66 -5.94 -8.35 6.07
N TRP A 67 -4.81 -8.62 5.40
CA TRP A 67 -3.70 -7.68 5.34
C TRP A 67 -4.17 -6.34 4.76
N LEU A 68 -4.86 -6.33 3.61
CA LEU A 68 -5.37 -5.08 3.01
C LEU A 68 -6.23 -4.27 3.98
N ILE A 69 -7.13 -4.92 4.73
CA ILE A 69 -7.98 -4.26 5.72
C ILE A 69 -7.13 -3.61 6.81
N VAL A 70 -6.14 -4.33 7.34
CA VAL A 70 -5.20 -3.80 8.33
C VAL A 70 -4.43 -2.61 7.77
N ASP A 71 -3.94 -2.72 6.53
CA ASP A 71 -3.22 -1.62 5.87
C ASP A 71 -4.13 -0.41 5.67
N LEU A 72 -5.43 -0.60 5.36
CA LEU A 72 -6.41 0.50 5.26
C LEU A 72 -6.50 1.34 6.54
N PHE A 73 -6.41 0.72 7.72
CA PHE A 73 -6.37 1.45 9.01
C PHE A 73 -5.02 2.13 9.24
N LEU A 74 -3.94 1.60 8.66
CA LEU A 74 -2.58 2.11 8.82
C LEU A 74 -2.19 3.17 7.78
N ILE A 75 -2.92 3.31 6.67
CA ILE A 75 -2.72 4.33 5.61
C ILE A 75 -2.48 5.74 6.19
N PRO A 76 -3.33 6.27 7.11
CA PRO A 76 -3.11 7.60 7.68
C PRO A 76 -1.77 7.72 8.42
N SER A 77 -1.35 6.64 9.09
CA SER A 77 -0.05 6.57 9.77
C SER A 77 1.10 6.57 8.77
N TYR A 78 1.00 5.79 7.69
CA TYR A 78 2.03 5.72 6.66
C TYR A 78 2.22 7.03 5.91
N VAL A 79 1.13 7.72 5.58
CA VAL A 79 1.19 9.04 4.93
C VAL A 79 1.89 10.05 5.84
N ARG A 80 1.56 10.09 7.13
CA ARG A 80 2.25 10.97 8.10
C ARG A 80 3.74 10.64 8.22
N ALA A 81 4.08 9.35 8.32
CA ALA A 81 5.46 8.90 8.42
C ALA A 81 6.27 9.24 7.15
N TYR A 82 5.67 9.10 5.97
CA TYR A 82 6.31 9.47 4.70
C TYR A 82 6.57 10.97 4.64
N ASN A 83 5.54 11.80 4.89
CA ASN A 83 5.67 13.25 4.86
C ASN A 83 6.68 13.76 5.90
N ALA A 84 6.72 13.17 7.10
CA ALA A 84 7.70 13.52 8.13
C ALA A 84 9.14 13.22 7.68
N LYS A 85 9.39 12.09 7.01
CA LYS A 85 10.71 11.76 6.46
C LYS A 85 11.16 12.73 5.38
N THR A 86 10.23 13.22 4.54
CA THR A 86 10.55 14.20 3.49
C THR A 86 10.86 15.59 4.03
N LEU A 87 10.34 15.94 5.22
CA LEU A 87 10.63 17.23 5.87
C LEU A 87 12.00 17.28 6.57
N VAL A 88 12.57 16.11 6.90
CA VAL A 88 13.85 15.99 7.62
C VAL A 88 15.03 15.78 6.67
N ARG A 89 14.78 15.58 5.37
CA ARG A 89 15.77 15.31 4.34
C ARG A 89 16.05 16.54 3.49
#